data_AF-A0A926CG87-F1
#
_entry.id   AF-A0A926CG87-F1
#
_cell.length_a   1.000
_cell.length_b   1.000
_cell.length_c   1.000
_cell.angle_alpha   90.00
_cell.angle_beta   90.00
_cell.angle_gamma   90.00
#
_symmetry.space_group_name_H-M   'P 1'
#
loop_
_entity.id
_entity.type
_entity.pdbx_description
1 polymer ?
#
loop_
_entity_poly.entity_id
_entity_poly.type
_entity_poly.pdbx_seq_one_letter_code
_entity_poly.pdbx_strand_id
1 'polypeptide(L)'
;MASYVITFVNLLLNILSFAIFARILLSWVDQMGNWQITGIVRDLTEPILAPIRSILPQMSMFDLSPVIAMLLLNALRQILVTALR
;
A
#
# COMPACT_ATOMS: atom_id res chain seq x y z
N MET A 1 -8.62 26.30 -2.09
CA MET A 1 -7.60 25.69 -1.21
C MET A 1 -7.90 24.22 -0.92
N ALA A 2 -9.11 23.86 -0.48
CA ALA A 2 -9.52 22.46 -0.26
C ALA A 2 -9.30 21.54 -1.49
N SER A 3 -9.52 22.04 -2.70
CA SER A 3 -9.26 21.30 -3.95
C SER A 3 -7.80 20.86 -4.11
N TYR A 4 -6.82 21.70 -3.74
CA TYR A 4 -5.40 21.33 -3.82
C TYR A 4 -5.05 20.24 -2.81
N VAL A 5 -5.63 20.30 -1.60
CA VAL A 5 -5.45 19.28 -0.57
C VAL A 5 -6.04 17.94 -1.03
N ILE A 6 -7.26 17.96 -1.59
CA ILE A 6 -7.92 16.75 -2.13
C ILE A 6 -7.07 16.14 -3.26
N THR A 7 -6.54 16.94 -4.18
CA THR A 7 -5.67 16.46 -5.26
C THR A 7 -4.39 15.84 -4.71
N PHE A 8 -3.75 16.50 -3.74
CA PHE A 8 -2.53 15.97 -3.11
C PHE A 8 -2.78 14.64 -2.40
N VAL A 9 -3.85 14.54 -1.59
CA VAL A 9 -4.24 13.29 -0.92
C VAL A 9 -4.52 12.19 -1.94
N ASN A 10 -5.25 12.49 -3.01
CA ASN A 10 -5.55 11.52 -4.05
C ASN A 10 -4.30 11.01 -4.76
N LEU A 11 -3.34 11.90 -5.04
CA LEU A 11 -2.06 11.55 -5.65
C LEU A 11 -1.24 10.66 -4.72
N LEU A 12 -1.11 11.04 -3.45
CA LEU A 12 -0.38 10.28 -2.44
C LEU A 12 -0.96 8.87 -2.30
N LEU A 13 -2.27 8.75 -2.13
CA LEU A 13 -2.94 7.45 -1.99
C LEU A 13 -2.82 6.60 -3.27
N ASN A 14 -2.84 7.22 -4.46
CA ASN A 14 -2.58 6.51 -5.71
C ASN A 14 -1.17 5.92 -5.74
N ILE A 15 -0.15 6.72 -5.41
CA ILE A 15 1.25 6.27 -5.40
C ILE A 15 1.44 5.11 -4.42
N LEU A 16 0.88 5.23 -3.21
CA LEU A 16 0.94 4.16 -2.21
C LEU A 16 0.23 2.88 -2.70
N SER A 17 -0.97 2.99 -3.26
CA SER A 17 -1.67 1.85 -3.84
C SER A 17 -0.89 1.19 -4.98
N PHE A 18 -0.25 1.98 -5.86
CA PHE A 18 0.61 1.44 -6.92
C PHE A 18 1.86 0.76 -6.36
N ALA A 19 2.48 1.31 -5.33
CA ALA A 19 3.63 0.67 -4.69
C ALA A 19 3.25 -0.67 -4.04
N ILE A 20 2.10 -0.73 -3.37
CA ILE A 20 1.57 -1.99 -2.79
C ILE A 20 1.18 -2.97 -3.90
N PHE A 21 0.68 -2.49 -5.04
CA PHE A 21 0.43 -3.36 -6.19
C PHE A 21 1.73 -3.91 -6.79
N ALA A 22 2.75 -3.06 -6.94
CA ALA A 22 4.07 -3.48 -7.36
C ALA A 22 4.68 -4.51 -6.40
N ARG A 23 4.41 -4.40 -5.09
CA ARG A 23 4.82 -5.39 -4.08
C ARG A 23 4.26 -6.78 -4.38
N ILE A 24 3.00 -6.87 -4.83
CA ILE A 24 2.37 -8.13 -5.23
C ILE A 24 3.04 -8.69 -6.50
N LEU A 25 3.30 -7.84 -7.50
CA LEU A 25 3.95 -8.30 -8.73
C LEU A 25 5.38 -8.76 -8.49
N LEU A 26 6.14 -8.01 -7.69
CA LEU A 26 7.54 -8.31 -7.38
C LEU A 26 7.68 -9.58 -6.54
N SER A 27 6.69 -9.94 -5.72
CA SER A 27 6.73 -11.22 -5.01
C SER A 27 6.67 -12.43 -5.93
N TRP A 28 6.16 -12.28 -7.17
CA TRP A 28 6.13 -13.34 -8.17
C TRP A 28 7.35 -13.31 -9.09
N VAL A 29 7.79 -12.10 -9.47
CA VAL A 29 8.87 -11.88 -10.43
C VAL A 29 10.26 -12.00 -9.79
N ASP A 30 10.43 -11.51 -8.57
CA ASP A 30 11.69 -11.52 -7.82
C ASP A 30 11.47 -12.12 -6.43
N GLN A 31 11.14 -13.41 -6.41
CA GLN A 31 10.83 -14.17 -5.18
C GLN A 31 11.96 -14.15 -4.15
N MET A 32 13.22 -14.08 -4.61
CA MET A 32 14.41 -14.03 -3.75
C MET A 32 14.71 -12.60 -3.26
N GLY A 33 14.10 -11.57 -3.84
CA GLY A 33 14.30 -10.17 -3.46
C GLY A 33 15.67 -9.62 -3.82
N ASN A 34 16.28 -10.10 -4.91
CA ASN A 34 17.64 -9.74 -5.30
C ASN A 34 17.73 -8.38 -6.00
N TRP A 35 16.62 -7.86 -6.52
CA TRP A 35 16.61 -6.61 -7.29
C TRP A 35 16.48 -5.41 -6.35
N GLN A 36 17.22 -4.34 -6.63
CA GLN A 36 17.19 -3.13 -5.81
C GLN A 36 15.78 -2.52 -5.74
N ILE A 37 15.03 -2.58 -6.84
CA ILE A 37 13.66 -2.08 -6.89
C ILE A 37 12.74 -2.84 -5.92
N THR A 38 12.95 -4.14 -5.72
CA THR A 38 12.20 -4.96 -4.76
C THR A 38 12.44 -4.50 -3.34
N GLY A 39 13.70 -4.17 -3.01
CA GLY A 39 14.06 -3.56 -1.73
C GLY A 39 13.38 -2.21 -1.50
N ILE A 40 13.44 -1.32 -2.49
CA ILE A 40 12.83 0.02 -2.40
C ILE A 40 11.31 -0.09 -2.20
N VAL A 41 10.63 -0.92 -3.00
CA VAL A 41 9.17 -1.13 -2.86
C VAL A 41 8.83 -1.77 -1.52
N ARG A 42 9.67 -2.69 -1.01
CA ARG A 42 9.51 -3.25 0.33
C ARG A 42 9.52 -2.15 1.38
N ASP A 43 10.60 -1.38 1.43
CA ASP A 43 10.83 -0.40 2.49
C ASP A 43 9.79 0.73 2.45
N LEU A 44 9.31 1.11 1.25
CA LEU A 44 8.27 2.11 1.09
C LEU A 44 6.88 1.62 1.53
N THR A 45 6.59 0.33 1.39
CA THR A 45 5.28 -0.26 1.73
C THR A 45 5.24 -0.85 3.14
N GLU A 46 6.39 -1.19 3.73
CA GLU A 46 6.49 -1.85 5.03
C GLU A 46 5.79 -1.12 6.19
N PRO A 47 5.86 0.22 6.33
CA PRO A 47 5.16 0.93 7.40
C PRO A 47 3.63 0.76 7.37
N ILE A 48 3.08 0.47 6.19
CA ILE A 48 1.63 0.22 6.00
C ILE A 48 1.33 -1.27 6.17
N LEU A 49 2.17 -2.15 5.62
CA LEU A 49 1.93 -3.59 5.62
C LEU A 49 2.27 -4.28 6.95
N ALA A 50 3.32 -3.85 7.65
CA ALA A 50 3.76 -4.48 8.90
C ALA A 50 2.70 -4.43 10.02
N PRO A 51 2.00 -3.30 10.25
CA PRO A 51 0.89 -3.28 11.22
C PRO A 51 -0.29 -4.17 10.83
N ILE A 52 -0.54 -4.36 9.53
CA ILE A 52 -1.60 -5.26 9.07
C ILE A 52 -1.18 -6.70 9.29
N ARG A 53 0.09 -7.05 8.97
CA ARG A 53 0.67 -8.37 9.21
C ARG A 53 0.70 -8.76 10.68
N SER A 54 0.86 -7.82 11.60
CA SER A 54 0.85 -8.13 13.05
C SER A 54 -0.55 -8.48 13.57
N ILE A 55 -1.61 -8.04 12.89
CA ILE A 55 -3.01 -8.32 13.25
C ILE A 55 -3.49 -9.61 12.57
N LEU A 56 -3.02 -9.89 11.36
CA LEU A 56 -3.38 -11.10 10.63
C LEU A 56 -2.70 -12.34 11.21
N PRO A 57 -3.34 -13.52 11.14
CA PRO A 57 -2.66 -14.78 11.40
C PRO A 57 -1.45 -14.88 10.47
N GLN A 58 -0.32 -15.37 10.98
CA GLN A 58 0.91 -15.55 10.19
C GLN A 58 0.68 -16.58 9.08
N MET A 59 0.23 -16.12 7.91
CA MET A 59 0.12 -16.95 6.72
C MET A 59 1.51 -17.06 6.11
N SER A 60 2.23 -18.13 6.44
CA SER A 60 3.63 -18.34 6.05
C SER A 60 3.89 -18.27 4.54
N MET A 61 2.89 -18.54 3.69
CA MET A 61 3.09 -18.70 2.24
C MET A 61 2.40 -17.61 1.39
N PHE A 62 1.37 -16.95 1.90
CA PHE A 62 0.62 -15.93 1.16
C PHE A 62 0.42 -14.69 2.05
N ASP A 63 1.15 -13.62 1.74
CA ASP A 63 0.93 -12.34 2.39
C ASP A 63 -0.34 -11.67 1.84
N LEU A 64 -1.45 -11.75 2.58
CA LEU A 64 -2.70 -11.06 2.25
C LEU A 64 -2.71 -9.59 2.67
N SER A 65 -1.69 -9.12 3.41
CA SER A 65 -1.63 -7.73 3.86
C SER A 65 -1.70 -6.70 2.73
N PRO A 66 -1.14 -6.91 1.52
CA PRO A 66 -1.26 -5.96 0.42
C PRO A 66 -2.72 -5.72 0.00
N VAL A 67 -3.53 -6.78 -0.05
CA VAL A 67 -4.95 -6.68 -0.42
C VAL A 67 -5.72 -5.89 0.62
N ILE A 68 -5.52 -6.21 1.90
CA ILE A 68 -6.16 -5.49 3.00
C ILE A 68 -5.71 -4.01 3.02
N ALA A 69 -4.44 -3.75 2.81
CA ALA A 69 -3.91 -2.39 2.75
C ALA A 69 -4.57 -1.57 1.63
N MET A 70 -4.75 -2.15 0.43
CA MET A 70 -5.46 -1.48 -0.66
C MET A 70 -6.91 -1.14 -0.31
N LEU A 71 -7.63 -2.06 0.35
CA LEU A 71 -9.00 -1.81 0.81
C LEU A 71 -9.04 -0.66 1.82
N LEU A 72 -8.12 -0.66 2.80
CA LEU A 72 -8.02 0.40 3.81
C LEU A 72 -7.65 1.75 3.20
N LEU A 73 -6.71 1.79 2.24
CA LEU A 73 -6.35 3.03 1.53
C LEU A 73 -7.52 3.58 0.72
N ASN A 74 -8.32 2.72 0.09
CA ASN A 74 -9.52 3.15 -0.64
C ASN A 74 -10.61 3.68 0.31
N ALA A 75 -10.85 3.02 1.44
CA ALA A 75 -11.77 3.52 2.46
C ALA A 75 -11.29 4.88 3.01
N LEU A 76 -10.00 5.00 3.34
CA LEU A 76 -9.39 6.24 3.80
C LEU A 76 -9.55 7.37 2.78
N ARG A 77 -9.36 7.08 1.49
CA ARG A 77 -9.60 8.05 0.41
C ARG A 77 -11.03 8.59 0.47
N GLN A 78 -12.03 7.69 0.53
CA GLN A 78 -13.43 8.11 0.51
C GLN A 78 -13.78 8.98 1.72
N ILE A 79 -13.29 8.61 2.91
CA ILE A 79 -13.49 9.38 4.13
C ILE A 79 -12.85 10.77 4.00
N LEU A 80 -11.57 10.84 3.60
CA LEU A 80 -10.84 12.11 3.49
C LEU A 80 -11.45 13.04 2.42
N VAL A 81 -11.80 12.51 1.25
CA VAL A 81 -12.40 13.31 0.17
C VAL A 81 -13.78 13.83 0.57
N THR A 82 -14.56 13.02 1.29
CA THR A 82 -15.89 13.43 1.76
C THR A 82 -15.79 14.46 2.88
N ALA A 83 -14.83 14.32 3.80
CA ALA A 83 -14.63 15.25 4.91
C ALA A 83 -14.05 16.60 4.48
N LEU A 84 -13.32 16.65 3.36
CA LEU A 84 -12.67 17.86 2.84
C LEU A 84 -13.50 18.58 1.76
N ARG A 85 -14.59 17.98 1.30
CA ARG A 85 -15.56 18.58 0.38
C ARG A 85 -16.47 19.55 1.14
#